data_AF-A0A1M7JJ69-F1
#
_entry.id   AF-A0A1M7JJ69-F1
#
_cell.length_a   1.000
_cell.length_b   1.000
_cell.length_c   1.000
_cell.angle_alpha   90.00
_cell.angle_beta   90.00
_cell.angle_gamma   90.00
#
_symmetry.space_group_name_H-M   'P 1'
#
loop_
_entity.id
_entity.type
_entity.pdbx_description
1 polymer ?
#
loop_
_entity_poly.entity_id
_entity_poly.type
_entity_poly.pdbx_seq_one_letter_code
_entity_poly.pdbx_strand_id
1 'polypeptide(L)'
;MAAEAVLTGTSAARTVATLFPPGIGVGACVVGQGGPLLGAEAAAMARAVPARQAEFAAGRHAARQAMARLGLPASPIPMGEDRAPIWPAGVTGSITHHGALAFAVAARAGALALGLDAEPDEELPGDLLPLIFPDPAEQRLLAASPQPLRRAREGFAAKEAAYKCQFPRSRQLLEFTDLRLETLTADAATLRFTRAAPPYPAGAVLPVRLARAEGLVIAACADPRPDPAGAADASG
;
A
#
# COMPACT_ATOMS: atom_id res chain seq x y z
N MET A 1 5.09 -25.38 15.41
CA MET A 1 4.43 -24.48 16.37
C MET A 1 5.34 -23.42 17.01
N ALA A 2 6.67 -23.40 16.78
CA ALA A 2 7.56 -22.37 17.36
C ALA A 2 7.94 -21.20 16.41
N ALA A 3 7.69 -21.33 15.10
CA ALA A 3 7.99 -20.26 14.12
C ALA A 3 6.81 -19.32 13.84
N GLU A 4 5.58 -19.77 14.11
CA GLU A 4 4.35 -19.00 13.87
C GLU A 4 4.15 -17.86 14.89
N ALA A 5 4.79 -17.97 16.05
CA ALA A 5 4.76 -16.97 17.13
C ALA A 5 5.80 -15.84 16.98
N VAL A 6 6.69 -15.90 15.98
CA VAL A 6 7.79 -14.92 15.84
C VAL A 6 7.43 -13.73 14.94
N LEU A 7 6.35 -13.82 14.13
CA LEU A 7 5.98 -12.76 13.17
C LEU A 7 4.73 -11.95 13.52
N THR A 8 3.94 -12.40 14.50
CA THR A 8 2.92 -11.55 15.13
C THR A 8 3.53 -10.39 15.94
N GLY A 9 4.86 -10.36 16.10
CA GLY A 9 5.58 -9.42 16.98
C GLY A 9 6.69 -8.56 16.35
N THR A 10 6.87 -8.51 15.01
CA THR A 10 7.87 -7.58 14.44
C THR A 10 7.49 -6.14 14.79
N SER A 11 8.48 -5.32 15.13
CA SER A 11 8.26 -3.89 15.41
C SER A 11 7.52 -3.24 14.24
N ALA A 12 7.90 -3.59 13.00
CA ALA A 12 7.27 -3.10 11.79
C ALA A 12 5.76 -3.42 11.68
N ALA A 13 5.30 -4.64 11.98
CA ALA A 13 3.87 -4.96 11.89
C ALA A 13 3.02 -4.17 12.92
N ARG A 14 3.58 -3.92 14.11
CA ARG A 14 2.96 -3.04 15.11
C ARG A 14 2.97 -1.58 14.63
N THR A 15 4.06 -1.12 14.04
CA THR A 15 4.14 0.21 13.42
C THR A 15 3.12 0.38 12.30
N VAL A 16 2.94 -0.60 11.41
CA VAL A 16 1.90 -0.56 10.37
C VAL A 16 0.52 -0.39 11.01
N ALA A 17 0.23 -1.13 12.10
CA ALA A 17 -1.06 -1.03 12.78
C ALA A 17 -1.34 0.36 13.36
N THR A 18 -0.33 1.11 13.82
CA THR A 18 -0.54 2.46 14.35
C THR A 18 -0.83 3.50 13.26
N LEU A 19 -0.54 3.18 11.99
CA LEU A 19 -0.77 4.07 10.84
C LEU A 19 -2.23 4.09 10.36
N PHE A 20 -3.03 3.07 10.71
CA PHE A 20 -4.43 2.97 10.28
C PHE A 20 -5.40 3.22 11.43
N PRO A 21 -6.66 3.61 11.14
CA PRO A 21 -7.71 3.65 12.16
C PRO A 21 -8.03 2.24 12.69
N PRO A 22 -8.75 2.14 13.82
CA PRO A 22 -9.25 0.86 14.32
C PRO A 22 -10.10 0.11 13.27
N GLY A 23 -10.12 -1.23 13.35
CA GLY A 23 -10.88 -2.07 12.43
C GLY A 23 -10.12 -2.48 11.16
N ILE A 24 -8.83 -2.14 11.06
CA ILE A 24 -7.95 -2.58 9.99
C ILE A 24 -7.12 -3.78 10.44
N GLY A 25 -7.26 -4.89 9.71
CA GLY A 25 -6.43 -6.07 9.87
C GLY A 25 -5.05 -5.82 9.29
N VAL A 26 -4.01 -6.28 9.98
CA VAL A 26 -2.60 -6.12 9.54
C VAL A 26 -1.93 -7.48 9.55
N GLY A 27 -1.16 -7.79 8.52
CA GLY A 27 -0.35 -9.00 8.46
C GLY A 27 1.06 -8.71 7.96
N ALA A 28 1.99 -9.58 8.33
CA ALA A 28 3.39 -9.48 7.94
C ALA A 28 3.98 -10.86 7.72
N CYS A 29 4.89 -10.97 6.76
CA CYS A 29 5.55 -12.23 6.44
C CYS A 29 6.97 -11.96 5.97
N VAL A 30 7.91 -12.82 6.38
CA VAL A 30 9.26 -12.82 5.82
C VAL A 30 9.23 -13.53 4.47
N VAL A 31 9.88 -12.95 3.46
CA VAL A 31 10.02 -13.54 2.13
C VAL A 31 10.70 -14.92 2.25
N GLY A 32 10.11 -15.93 1.60
CA GLY A 32 10.52 -17.33 1.73
C GLY A 32 9.85 -18.11 2.88
N GLN A 33 9.15 -17.42 3.79
CA GLN A 33 8.29 -18.03 4.81
C GLN A 33 6.80 -17.93 4.46
N GLY A 34 6.49 -17.47 3.25
CA GLY A 34 5.13 -17.53 2.70
C GLY A 34 4.73 -19.00 2.54
N GLY A 35 3.65 -19.40 3.23
CA GLY A 35 3.04 -20.72 3.03
C GLY A 35 2.56 -20.94 1.57
N PRO A 36 1.96 -22.10 1.27
CA PRO A 36 1.62 -22.45 -0.11
C PRO A 36 0.66 -21.42 -0.76
N LEU A 37 0.85 -21.21 -2.07
CA LEU A 37 -0.06 -20.45 -2.91
C LEU A 37 -1.36 -21.24 -3.13
N LEU A 38 -2.50 -20.56 -3.12
CA LEU A 38 -3.82 -21.17 -3.22
C LEU A 38 -4.41 -21.03 -4.62
N GLY A 39 -4.78 -22.16 -5.25
CA GLY A 39 -5.55 -22.18 -6.51
C GLY A 39 -4.97 -21.28 -7.60
N ALA A 40 -5.73 -20.25 -8.00
CA ALA A 40 -5.33 -19.30 -9.03
C ALA A 40 -4.06 -18.50 -8.71
N GLU A 41 -3.66 -18.37 -7.44
CA GLU A 41 -2.38 -17.77 -7.03
C GLU A 41 -1.19 -18.57 -7.58
N ALA A 42 -1.25 -19.90 -7.47
CA ALA A 42 -0.19 -20.80 -7.93
C ALA A 42 -0.06 -20.75 -9.46
N ALA A 43 -1.19 -20.74 -10.16
CA ALA A 43 -1.22 -20.62 -11.63
C ALA A 43 -0.59 -19.30 -12.10
N ALA A 44 -0.89 -18.17 -11.43
CA ALA A 44 -0.34 -16.86 -11.78
C ALA A 44 1.20 -16.82 -11.66
N MET A 45 1.77 -17.58 -10.72
CA MET A 45 3.21 -17.60 -10.45
C MET A 45 3.97 -18.76 -11.12
N ALA A 46 3.29 -19.61 -11.89
CA ALA A 46 3.89 -20.83 -12.45
C ALA A 46 5.13 -20.58 -13.33
N ARG A 47 5.21 -19.42 -13.98
CA ARG A 47 6.34 -19.01 -14.84
C ARG A 47 7.26 -17.98 -14.19
N ALA A 48 6.98 -17.55 -12.96
CA ALA A 48 7.78 -16.55 -12.28
C ALA A 48 9.08 -17.16 -11.75
N VAL A 49 10.15 -16.37 -11.71
CA VAL A 49 11.42 -16.78 -11.08
C VAL A 49 11.23 -17.05 -9.58
N PRO A 50 12.04 -17.92 -8.94
CA PRO A 50 11.85 -18.32 -7.54
C PRO A 50 11.76 -17.14 -6.56
N ALA A 51 12.58 -16.10 -6.74
CA ALA A 51 12.53 -14.90 -5.91
C ALA A 51 11.15 -14.23 -5.96
N ARG A 52 10.57 -14.11 -7.16
CA ARG A 52 9.24 -13.52 -7.35
C ARG A 52 8.14 -14.40 -6.77
N GLN A 53 8.27 -15.72 -6.87
CA GLN A 53 7.31 -16.65 -6.24
C GLN A 53 7.32 -16.50 -4.72
N ALA A 54 8.50 -16.36 -4.11
CA ALA A 54 8.66 -16.18 -2.68
C ALA A 54 8.08 -14.85 -2.18
N GLU A 55 8.32 -13.74 -2.89
CA GLU A 55 7.72 -12.43 -2.61
C GLU A 55 6.19 -12.50 -2.67
N PHE A 56 5.67 -13.08 -3.76
CA PHE A 56 4.23 -13.19 -3.97
C PHE A 56 3.59 -14.04 -2.86
N ALA A 57 4.17 -15.19 -2.53
CA ALA A 57 3.69 -16.06 -1.46
C ALA A 57 3.71 -15.36 -0.10
N ALA A 58 4.77 -14.63 0.23
CA ALA A 58 4.85 -13.88 1.48
C ALA A 58 3.78 -12.78 1.56
N GLY A 59 3.58 -12.01 0.47
CA GLY A 59 2.52 -11.00 0.40
C GLY A 59 1.11 -11.59 0.56
N ARG A 60 0.84 -12.75 -0.07
CA ARG A 60 -0.44 -13.45 0.06
C ARG A 60 -0.66 -14.06 1.44
N HIS A 61 0.40 -14.58 2.07
CA HIS A 61 0.37 -15.03 3.45
C HIS A 61 0.07 -13.87 4.41
N ALA A 62 0.77 -12.74 4.27
CA ALA A 62 0.50 -11.53 5.05
C ALA A 62 -0.95 -11.04 4.87
N ALA A 63 -1.48 -11.07 3.65
CA ALA A 63 -2.87 -10.67 3.39
C ALA A 63 -3.90 -11.59 4.08
N ARG A 64 -3.66 -12.91 4.09
CA ARG A 64 -4.50 -13.85 4.83
C ARG A 64 -4.41 -13.66 6.35
N GLN A 65 -3.24 -13.33 6.89
CA GLN A 65 -3.11 -12.94 8.30
C GLN A 65 -3.91 -11.67 8.62
N ALA A 66 -3.85 -10.65 7.75
CA ALA A 66 -4.63 -9.43 7.90
C ALA A 66 -6.14 -9.73 7.93
N MET A 67 -6.62 -10.57 7.01
CA MET A 67 -8.01 -11.04 6.99
C MET A 67 -8.39 -11.82 8.27
N ALA A 68 -7.52 -12.71 8.74
CA ALA A 68 -7.77 -13.49 9.96
C ALA A 68 -7.96 -12.59 11.19
N ARG A 69 -7.23 -11.47 11.28
CA ARG A 69 -7.42 -10.47 12.37
C ARG A 69 -8.78 -9.78 12.32
N LEU A 70 -9.48 -9.82 11.19
CA LEU A 70 -10.86 -9.35 11.04
C LEU A 70 -11.91 -10.44 11.28
N GLY A 71 -11.48 -11.65 11.67
CA GLY A 71 -12.34 -12.83 11.79
C GLY A 71 -12.84 -13.36 10.46
N LEU A 72 -12.14 -13.07 9.35
CA LEU A 72 -12.50 -13.53 8.02
C LEU A 72 -11.78 -14.84 7.68
N PRO A 73 -12.43 -15.76 6.95
CA PRO A 73 -11.80 -17.01 6.54
C PRO A 73 -10.64 -16.76 5.57
N ALA A 74 -9.63 -17.62 5.63
CA ALA A 74 -8.58 -17.62 4.62
C ALA A 74 -9.18 -17.92 3.24
N SER A 75 -8.77 -17.16 2.23
CA SER A 75 -9.20 -17.36 0.84
C SER A 75 -8.07 -16.99 -0.13
N PRO A 76 -8.09 -17.50 -1.37
CA PRO A 76 -7.16 -17.03 -2.40
C PRO A 76 -7.37 -15.55 -2.69
N ILE A 77 -6.27 -14.84 -2.95
CA ILE A 77 -6.25 -13.45 -3.41
C ILE A 77 -5.48 -13.46 -4.74
N PRO A 78 -6.12 -13.75 -5.88
CA PRO A 78 -5.43 -13.80 -7.16
C PRO A 78 -4.79 -12.46 -7.55
N MET A 79 -4.02 -12.47 -8.62
CA MET A 79 -3.52 -11.27 -9.27
C MET A 79 -4.41 -10.97 -10.48
N GLY A 80 -4.96 -9.75 -10.56
CA GLY A 80 -5.69 -9.29 -11.72
C GLY A 80 -4.79 -9.03 -12.92
N GLU A 81 -5.40 -8.74 -14.07
CA GLU A 81 -4.68 -8.38 -15.30
C GLU A 81 -3.86 -7.09 -15.12
N ASP A 82 -4.39 -6.16 -14.31
CA ASP A 82 -3.74 -4.93 -13.86
C ASP A 82 -2.69 -5.14 -12.75
N ARG A 83 -2.38 -6.40 -12.42
CA ARG A 83 -1.50 -6.84 -11.33
C ARG A 83 -2.00 -6.51 -9.91
N ALA A 84 -3.17 -5.89 -9.77
CA ALA A 84 -3.74 -5.62 -8.46
C ALA A 84 -4.21 -6.92 -7.79
N PRO A 85 -4.18 -7.02 -6.45
CA PRO A 85 -4.78 -8.14 -5.74
C PRO A 85 -6.30 -8.16 -5.93
N ILE A 86 -6.85 -9.31 -6.30
CA ILE A 86 -8.30 -9.54 -6.32
C ILE A 86 -8.70 -10.04 -4.95
N TRP A 87 -9.24 -9.14 -4.13
CA TRP A 87 -9.72 -9.47 -2.79
C TRP A 87 -11.03 -10.27 -2.84
N PRO A 88 -11.27 -11.19 -1.87
CA PRO A 88 -12.55 -11.86 -1.72
C PRO A 88 -13.70 -10.86 -1.56
N ALA A 89 -14.91 -11.27 -1.94
CA ALA A 89 -16.10 -10.46 -1.77
C ALA A 89 -16.24 -9.96 -0.32
N GLY A 90 -16.56 -8.68 -0.15
CA GLY A 90 -16.67 -8.05 1.16
C GLY A 90 -15.33 -7.68 1.81
N VAL A 91 -14.20 -7.78 1.10
CA VAL A 91 -12.87 -7.42 1.59
C VAL A 91 -12.18 -6.43 0.65
N THR A 92 -11.45 -5.48 1.22
CA THR A 92 -10.53 -4.60 0.50
C THR A 92 -9.21 -4.52 1.25
N GLY A 93 -8.13 -4.13 0.57
CA GLY A 93 -6.82 -4.08 1.20
C GLY A 93 -5.70 -3.69 0.25
N SER A 94 -4.50 -3.60 0.82
CA SER A 94 -3.26 -3.31 0.09
C SER A 94 -2.16 -4.27 0.52
N ILE A 95 -1.28 -4.62 -0.40
CA ILE A 95 -0.14 -5.50 -0.17
C ILE A 95 1.11 -4.76 -0.66
N THR A 96 2.18 -4.82 0.12
CA THR A 96 3.49 -4.32 -0.28
C THR A 96 4.58 -5.29 0.17
N HIS A 97 5.73 -5.24 -0.49
CA HIS A 97 6.91 -5.98 -0.07
C HIS A 97 8.16 -5.17 -0.40
N HIS A 98 9.15 -5.24 0.49
CA HIS A 98 10.47 -4.69 0.24
C HIS A 98 11.53 -5.57 0.92
N GLY A 99 12.57 -5.90 0.17
CA GLY A 99 13.63 -6.79 0.63
C GLY A 99 13.08 -8.12 1.16
N ALA A 100 13.34 -8.40 2.43
CA ALA A 100 12.93 -9.64 3.09
C ALA A 100 11.53 -9.59 3.74
N LEU A 101 10.80 -8.47 3.65
CA LEU A 101 9.53 -8.29 4.36
C LEU A 101 8.38 -8.02 3.39
N ALA A 102 7.25 -8.66 3.66
CA ALA A 102 5.98 -8.39 3.02
C ALA A 102 4.95 -7.98 4.09
N PHE A 103 4.14 -6.98 3.77
CA PHE A 103 3.07 -6.48 4.62
C PHE A 103 1.75 -6.45 3.85
N ALA A 104 0.66 -6.61 4.59
CA ALA A 104 -0.67 -6.40 4.05
C ALA A 104 -1.59 -5.76 5.08
N VAL A 105 -2.52 -4.98 4.58
CA VAL A 105 -3.67 -4.49 5.34
C VAL A 105 -4.96 -4.93 4.68
N ALA A 106 -5.97 -5.19 5.50
CA ALA A 106 -7.31 -5.55 5.05
C ALA A 106 -8.37 -4.80 5.85
N ALA A 107 -9.50 -4.52 5.22
CA ALA A 107 -10.73 -4.03 5.81
C ALA A 107 -11.94 -4.78 5.23
N ARG A 108 -13.08 -4.68 5.90
CA ARG A 108 -14.36 -5.01 5.29
C ARG A 108 -14.65 -3.99 4.19
N ALA A 109 -15.14 -4.45 3.04
CA ALA A 109 -15.47 -3.59 1.90
C ALA A 109 -16.49 -2.51 2.30
N GLY A 110 -16.42 -1.35 1.64
CA GLY A 110 -17.26 -0.18 1.94
C GLY A 110 -16.79 0.66 3.13
N ALA A 111 -15.86 0.17 3.96
CA ALA A 111 -15.35 0.94 5.11
C ALA A 111 -14.36 2.03 4.71
N LEU A 112 -13.27 1.67 4.02
CA LEU A 112 -12.20 2.57 3.60
C LEU A 112 -11.55 2.03 2.32
N ALA A 113 -11.04 2.90 1.45
CA ALA A 113 -10.05 2.49 0.47
C ALA A 113 -8.66 2.54 1.11
N LEU A 114 -7.84 1.51 0.88
CA LEU A 114 -6.57 1.33 1.58
C LEU A 114 -5.40 1.30 0.62
N GLY A 115 -4.32 1.98 0.99
CA GLY A 115 -3.04 1.91 0.33
C GLY A 115 -1.93 1.75 1.34
N LEU A 116 -0.99 0.86 1.05
CA LEU A 116 0.17 0.59 1.89
C LEU A 116 1.38 0.43 0.99
N ASP A 117 2.44 1.14 1.35
CA ASP A 117 3.73 1.00 0.70
C ASP A 117 4.88 0.97 1.71
N ALA A 118 5.96 0.28 1.33
CA ALA A 118 7.13 0.11 2.16
C ALA A 118 8.36 0.19 1.26
N GLU A 119 9.27 1.08 1.61
CA GLU A 119 10.48 1.39 0.87
C GLU A 119 11.67 1.35 1.84
N PRO A 120 12.91 1.17 1.36
CA PRO A 120 14.07 1.21 2.24
C PRO A 120 14.20 2.63 2.78
N ASP A 121 14.52 2.76 4.08
CA ASP A 121 14.88 4.05 4.68
C ASP A 121 16.31 4.40 4.25
N GLU A 122 16.45 4.74 2.98
CA GLU A 122 17.69 5.04 2.27
C GLU A 122 17.43 6.13 1.23
N GLU A 123 18.51 6.70 0.68
CA GLU A 123 18.39 7.72 -0.35
C GLU A 123 17.74 7.15 -1.62
N LEU A 124 16.87 7.94 -2.25
CA LEU A 124 16.42 7.69 -3.61
C LEU A 124 17.59 7.92 -4.60
N PRO A 125 17.84 7.04 -5.57
CA PRO A 125 18.74 7.33 -6.68
C PRO A 125 18.38 8.69 -7.32
N GLY A 126 19.37 9.58 -7.44
CA GLY A 126 19.13 10.96 -7.84
C GLY A 126 18.55 11.11 -9.26
N ASP A 127 18.81 10.14 -10.13
CA ASP A 127 18.26 10.05 -11.49
C ASP A 127 16.75 9.75 -11.51
N LEU A 128 16.20 9.15 -10.45
CA LEU A 128 14.76 8.92 -10.31
C LEU A 128 14.00 10.14 -9.81
N LEU A 129 14.66 11.10 -9.16
CA LEU A 129 14.04 12.31 -8.61
C LEU A 129 13.19 13.06 -9.65
N PRO A 130 13.69 13.43 -10.84
CA PRO A 130 12.89 14.14 -11.84
C PRO A 130 11.79 13.28 -12.48
N LEU A 131 11.91 11.95 -12.44
CA LEU A 131 10.90 11.03 -12.96
C LEU A 131 9.70 10.91 -12.02
N ILE A 132 9.96 10.84 -10.70
CA ILE A 132 8.93 10.69 -9.67
C ILE A 132 8.33 12.05 -9.27
N PHE A 133 9.13 13.11 -9.31
CA PHE A 133 8.74 14.48 -8.93
C PHE A 133 9.01 15.46 -10.08
N PRO A 134 8.28 15.36 -11.20
CA PRO A 134 8.47 16.25 -12.34
C PRO A 134 8.03 17.69 -12.07
N ASP A 135 7.18 17.95 -11.07
CA ASP A 135 6.78 19.31 -10.69
C ASP A 135 7.91 20.00 -9.86
N PRO A 136 8.44 21.15 -10.31
CA PRO A 136 9.46 21.89 -9.57
C PRO A 136 9.04 22.30 -8.14
N ALA A 137 7.74 22.43 -7.86
CA ALA A 137 7.25 22.70 -6.52
C ALA A 137 7.50 21.53 -5.56
N GLU A 138 7.33 20.28 -6.03
CA GLU A 138 7.65 19.08 -5.26
C GLU A 138 9.16 19.02 -5.00
N GLN A 139 9.99 19.28 -6.02
CA GLN A 139 11.44 19.27 -5.84
C GLN A 139 11.91 20.33 -4.85
N ARG A 140 11.32 21.53 -4.85
CA ARG A 140 11.60 22.57 -3.84
C ARG A 140 11.21 22.12 -2.43
N LEU A 141 10.04 21.49 -2.29
CA LEU A 141 9.60 20.92 -1.01
C LEU A 141 10.60 19.88 -0.48
N LEU A 142 11.07 18.98 -1.34
CA LEU A 142 12.05 17.94 -0.98
C LEU A 142 13.43 18.54 -0.65
N ALA A 143 13.87 19.54 -1.43
CA ALA A 143 15.15 20.22 -1.25
C ALA A 143 15.25 21.06 0.03
N ALA A 144 14.12 21.37 0.68
CA ALA A 144 14.11 22.04 1.98
C ALA A 144 14.60 21.14 3.13
N SER A 145 14.68 19.81 2.92
CA SER A 145 15.27 18.87 3.87
C SER A 145 16.80 18.92 3.79
N PRO A 146 17.54 18.73 4.91
CA PRO A 146 18.99 18.52 4.88
C PRO A 146 19.39 17.21 4.17
N GLN A 147 18.44 16.28 3.95
CA GLN A 147 18.65 15.04 3.20
C GLN A 147 17.59 14.90 2.08
N PRO A 148 17.73 15.64 0.95
CA PRO A 148 16.69 15.71 -0.08
C PRO A 148 16.36 14.36 -0.74
N LEU A 149 17.36 13.50 -0.98
CA LEU A 149 17.13 12.22 -1.64
C LEU A 149 16.48 11.18 -0.73
N ARG A 150 16.83 11.16 0.56
CA ARG A 150 16.06 10.39 1.56
C ARG A 150 14.65 10.93 1.67
N ARG A 151 14.48 12.26 1.68
CA ARG A 151 13.15 12.89 1.69
C ARG A 151 12.32 12.52 0.46
N ALA A 152 12.96 12.42 -0.70
CA ALA A 152 12.33 11.98 -1.95
C ALA A 152 11.84 10.53 -1.87
N ARG A 153 12.58 9.63 -1.21
CA ARG A 153 12.15 8.26 -0.93
C ARG A 153 10.86 8.22 -0.12
N GLU A 154 10.75 9.05 0.91
CA GLU A 154 9.53 9.15 1.74
C GLU A 154 8.34 9.68 0.93
N GLY A 155 8.58 10.68 0.07
CA GLY A 155 7.56 11.18 -0.86
C GLY A 155 7.14 10.13 -1.89
N PHE A 156 8.07 9.29 -2.35
CA PHE A 156 7.80 8.21 -3.30
C PHE A 156 6.91 7.13 -2.65
N ALA A 157 7.27 6.67 -1.45
CA ALA A 157 6.43 5.75 -0.68
C ALA A 157 5.02 6.33 -0.46
N ALA A 158 4.92 7.65 -0.20
CA ALA A 158 3.63 8.32 -0.06
C ALA A 158 2.81 8.33 -1.36
N LYS A 159 3.43 8.60 -2.52
CA LYS A 159 2.78 8.52 -3.83
C LYS A 159 2.29 7.10 -4.13
N GLU A 160 3.10 6.08 -3.87
CA GLU A 160 2.73 4.67 -4.07
C GLU A 160 1.57 4.24 -3.16
N ALA A 161 1.59 4.63 -1.88
CA ALA A 161 0.49 4.37 -0.97
C ALA A 161 -0.80 5.07 -1.42
N ALA A 162 -0.74 6.33 -1.85
CA ALA A 162 -1.90 7.05 -2.39
C ALA A 162 -2.43 6.41 -3.68
N TYR A 163 -1.54 5.95 -4.57
CA TYR A 163 -1.91 5.23 -5.79
C TYR A 163 -2.65 3.93 -5.48
N LYS A 164 -2.12 3.11 -4.56
CA LYS A 164 -2.74 1.85 -4.14
C LYS A 164 -4.10 2.06 -3.46
N CYS A 165 -4.26 3.18 -2.74
CA CYS A 165 -5.54 3.57 -2.15
C CYS A 165 -6.57 4.00 -3.21
N GLN A 166 -6.15 4.75 -4.23
CA GLN A 166 -7.08 5.29 -5.23
C GLN A 166 -7.53 4.26 -6.27
N PHE A 167 -6.59 3.43 -6.73
CA PHE A 167 -6.77 2.58 -7.90
C PHE A 167 -7.96 1.62 -7.82
N PRO A 168 -8.24 0.94 -6.67
CA PRO A 168 -9.40 0.05 -6.57
C PRO A 168 -10.74 0.74 -6.85
N ARG A 169 -10.82 2.07 -6.65
CA ARG A 169 -12.07 2.84 -6.81
C ARG A 169 -12.19 3.48 -8.18
N SER A 170 -11.13 4.11 -8.67
CA SER A 170 -11.17 4.83 -9.94
C SER A 170 -10.96 3.90 -11.12
N ARG A 171 -10.22 2.80 -10.91
CA ARG A 171 -9.67 1.95 -11.97
C ARG A 171 -8.90 2.73 -13.04
N GLN A 172 -8.42 3.92 -12.69
CA GLN A 172 -7.62 4.76 -13.56
C GLN A 172 -6.14 4.63 -13.21
N LEU A 173 -5.34 4.38 -14.24
CA LEU A 173 -3.90 4.54 -14.17
C LEU A 173 -3.61 6.04 -14.06
N LEU A 174 -2.90 6.40 -12.99
CA LEU A 174 -2.47 7.75 -12.69
C LEU A 174 -0.95 7.81 -12.81
N GLU A 175 -0.45 8.85 -13.46
CA GLU A 175 0.99 9.12 -13.51
C GLU A 175 1.43 9.89 -12.25
N PHE A 176 2.74 10.03 -12.04
CA PHE A 176 3.26 10.80 -10.89
C PHE A 176 2.84 12.27 -10.90
N THR A 177 2.53 12.83 -12.08
CA THR A 177 1.97 14.18 -12.29
C THR A 177 0.50 14.29 -11.89
N ASP A 178 -0.24 13.19 -11.88
CA ASP A 178 -1.67 13.15 -11.56
C ASP A 178 -1.93 13.21 -10.05
N LEU A 179 -0.95 12.77 -9.24
CA LEU A 179 -0.95 12.80 -7.78
C LEU A 179 0.26 13.56 -7.25
N ARG A 180 0.12 14.88 -7.13
CA ARG A 180 1.19 15.77 -6.68
C ARG A 180 1.36 15.74 -5.16
N LEU A 181 2.59 15.62 -4.68
CA LEU A 181 2.96 15.83 -3.29
C LEU A 181 2.80 17.30 -2.90
N GLU A 182 1.85 17.58 -2.03
CA GLU A 182 1.55 18.95 -1.59
C GLU A 182 2.25 19.29 -0.28
N THR A 183 2.22 18.36 0.69
CA THR A 183 2.96 18.49 1.94
C THR A 183 3.66 17.18 2.28
N LEU A 184 4.77 17.30 3.00
CA LEU A 184 5.51 16.18 3.56
C LEU A 184 6.10 16.64 4.89
N THR A 185 5.70 16.02 6.00
CA THR A 185 6.24 16.20 7.37
C THR A 185 7.03 14.95 7.76
N ALA A 186 7.50 14.85 9.00
CA ALA A 186 8.15 13.62 9.45
C ALA A 186 7.18 12.44 9.38
N ASP A 187 5.93 12.61 9.78
CA ASP A 187 4.96 11.56 10.07
C ASP A 187 3.75 11.52 9.11
N ALA A 188 3.67 12.45 8.15
CA ALA A 188 2.55 12.55 7.24
C ALA A 188 2.93 13.17 5.90
N ALA A 189 2.09 12.93 4.90
CA ALA A 189 2.12 13.58 3.60
C ALA A 189 0.69 13.84 3.11
N THR A 190 0.53 14.77 2.17
CA THR A 190 -0.73 14.96 1.44
C THR A 190 -0.48 14.93 -0.05
N LEU A 191 -1.30 14.16 -0.77
CA LEU A 191 -1.24 14.02 -2.21
C LEU A 191 -2.50 14.65 -2.80
N ARG A 192 -2.32 15.56 -3.76
CA ARG A 192 -3.41 16.26 -4.44
C ARG A 192 -3.58 15.76 -5.86
N PHE A 193 -4.81 15.43 -6.22
CA PHE A 193 -5.20 15.12 -7.59
C PHE A 193 -5.07 16.38 -8.47
N THR A 194 -4.29 16.32 -9.54
CA THR A 194 -4.14 17.45 -10.49
C THR A 194 -5.20 17.41 -11.61
N ARG A 195 -5.84 16.25 -11.81
CA ARG A 195 -6.99 16.05 -12.68
C ARG A 195 -8.07 15.22 -11.99
N ALA A 196 -9.28 15.22 -12.56
CA ALA A 196 -10.33 14.34 -12.08
C ALA A 196 -10.03 12.88 -12.44
N ALA A 197 -10.31 11.99 -11.50
CA ALA A 197 -10.32 10.55 -11.65
C ALA A 197 -11.46 10.01 -10.76
N PRO A 198 -12.72 10.00 -11.21
CA PRO A 198 -13.86 9.64 -10.37
C PRO A 198 -13.61 8.37 -9.54
N PRO A 199 -13.93 8.36 -8.23
CA PRO A 199 -14.71 9.35 -7.49
C PRO A 199 -13.92 10.58 -7.02
N TYR A 200 -12.65 10.71 -7.41
CA TYR A 200 -11.77 11.81 -6.99
C TYR A 200 -11.91 13.00 -7.96
N PRO A 201 -12.50 14.14 -7.54
CA PRO A 201 -12.44 15.36 -8.35
C PRO A 201 -11.02 15.92 -8.43
N ALA A 202 -10.75 16.76 -9.43
CA ALA A 202 -9.52 17.54 -9.45
C ALA A 202 -9.41 18.39 -8.17
N GLY A 203 -8.22 18.43 -7.58
CA GLY A 203 -7.99 19.10 -6.30
C GLY A 203 -8.38 18.27 -5.07
N ALA A 204 -8.97 17.07 -5.22
CA ALA A 204 -9.14 16.15 -4.09
C ALA A 204 -7.78 15.84 -3.43
N VAL A 205 -7.81 15.55 -2.13
CA VAL A 205 -6.60 15.26 -1.34
C VAL A 205 -6.71 13.85 -0.74
N LEU A 206 -5.59 13.14 -0.76
CA LEU A 206 -5.37 11.89 -0.02
C LEU A 206 -4.37 12.13 1.10
N PRO A 207 -4.77 11.93 2.38
CA PRO A 207 -3.84 11.95 3.49
C PRO A 207 -3.06 10.64 3.54
N VAL A 208 -1.76 10.75 3.79
CA VAL A 208 -0.86 9.62 3.98
C VAL A 208 -0.15 9.78 5.32
N ARG A 209 -0.06 8.71 6.10
CA ARG A 209 0.74 8.65 7.33
C ARG A 209 2.03 7.89 7.05
N LEU A 210 3.11 8.33 7.68
CA LEU A 210 4.46 7.81 7.53
C LEU A 210 5.00 7.33 8.87
N ALA A 211 5.69 6.19 8.86
CA ALA A 211 6.51 5.75 9.99
C ALA A 211 7.76 5.02 9.49
N ARG A 212 8.76 4.90 10.36
CA ARG A 212 9.97 4.12 10.07
C ARG A 212 10.09 2.97 11.04
N ALA A 213 10.43 1.79 10.53
CA ALA A 213 10.69 0.61 11.34
C ALA A 213 11.53 -0.39 10.54
N GLU A 214 12.46 -1.07 11.20
CA GLU A 214 13.26 -2.14 10.58
C GLU A 214 14.01 -1.69 9.31
N GLY A 215 14.51 -0.44 9.28
CA GLY A 215 15.19 0.12 8.11
C GLY A 215 14.27 0.41 6.93
N LEU A 216 12.95 0.47 7.15
CA LEU A 216 11.95 0.82 6.13
C LEU A 216 11.28 2.15 6.45
N VAL A 217 10.95 2.92 5.43
CA VAL A 217 9.86 3.92 5.47
C VAL A 217 8.57 3.26 5.01
N ILE A 218 7.53 3.39 5.82
CA ILE A 218 6.21 2.79 5.59
C ILE A 218 5.20 3.91 5.43
N ALA A 219 4.49 3.90 4.31
CA ALA A 219 3.46 4.86 3.96
C ALA A 219 2.07 4.19 3.94
N ALA A 220 1.11 4.83 4.58
CA ALA A 220 -0.25 4.32 4.74
C ALA A 220 -1.27 5.37 4.35
N CYS A 221 -2.15 5.02 3.42
CA CYS A 221 -3.25 5.85 2.96
C CYS A 221 -4.56 5.15 3.29
N ALA A 222 -5.48 5.87 3.93
CA ALA A 222 -6.81 5.38 4.26
C ALA A 222 -7.84 6.47 3.90
N ASP A 223 -8.65 6.19 2.89
CA ASP A 223 -9.63 7.13 2.37
C ASP A 223 -11.06 6.72 2.76
N PRO A 224 -11.76 7.52 3.59
CA PRO A 224 -13.10 7.21 4.07
C PRO A 224 -14.21 7.63 3.11
N ARG A 225 -13.88 8.23 1.95
CA ARG A 225 -14.91 8.59 0.98
C ARG A 225 -15.74 7.36 0.60
N PRO A 226 -17.03 7.49 0.27
CA PRO A 226 -17.87 6.35 -0.08
C PRO A 226 -17.50 5.78 -1.46
N ASP A 227 -17.74 4.49 -1.64
CA ASP A 227 -17.53 3.84 -2.95
C ASP A 227 -18.62 4.35 -3.89
N PRO A 228 -18.29 4.91 -5.08
CA PRO A 228 -19.31 5.35 -6.03
C PRO A 228 -20.28 4.22 -6.39
N ALA A 229 -19.86 2.95 -6.35
CA ALA A 229 -20.76 1.81 -6.60
C ALA A 229 -21.77 1.56 -5.45
N GLY A 230 -21.46 1.97 -4.22
CA GLY A 230 -22.35 1.80 -3.06
C GLY A 230 -23.31 2.98 -2.80
N ALA A 231 -23.15 4.10 -3.51
CA ALA A 231 -24.02 5.26 -3.38
C ALA A 231 -25.35 5.11 -4.14
N ALA A 232 -25.40 4.23 -5.15
CA ALA A 232 -26.61 3.94 -5.91
C ALA A 232 -27.66 3.14 -5.12
N ASP A 233 -27.24 2.41 -4.09
CA ASP A 233 -28.10 1.48 -3.34
C ASP A 233 -28.72 2.12 -2.08
N ALA A 234 -28.30 3.33 -1.72
CA ALA A 234 -28.73 4.05 -0.51
C ALA A 234 -29.89 5.04 -0.73
N SER A 235 -30.53 4.99 -1.90
CA SER A 235 -31.69 5.83 -2.25
C SER A 235 -32.97 5.04 -2.57
N GLY A 236 -33.06 3.80 -2.06
CA GLY A 236 -34.27 2.97 -2.08
C GLY A 236 -35.25 3.31 -0.97
#